data_AF-A0A759MMF5-F1
#
_entry.id   AF-A0A759MMF5-F1
#
_cell.length_a   1.000
_cell.length_b   1.000
_cell.length_c   1.000
_cell.angle_alpha   90.00
_cell.angle_beta   90.00
_cell.angle_gamma   90.00
#
_symmetry.space_group_name_H-M   'P 1'
#
loop_
_entity.id
_entity.type
_entity.pdbx_description
1 polymer ?
#
loop_
_entity_poly.entity_id
_entity_poly.type
_entity_poly.pdbx_seq_one_letter_code
_entity_poly.pdbx_strand_id
1 'polypeptide(L)'
;MAHPRSVKDAVRRDYITQGIPPEVLGPMHGVSAASVVRWRREARENGDDWDKQRAARRLSSGVPEDITRDLLLEFLEHHQHAMEQLRQAREGTDGKPMPAEDYASLLAKLQDGFNKMMAASRRILPETDRLIVAAGVVEDFAAFLSEKHPALMAGFLDVLPEFQQIVEKKYG
;
A
#
# COMPACT_ATOMS: atom_id res chain seq x y z
N MET A 1 -23.69 12.05 -25.68
CA MET A 1 -24.95 12.17 -24.91
C MET A 1 -24.64 12.83 -23.57
N ALA A 2 -25.48 13.75 -23.12
CA ALA A 2 -25.32 14.36 -21.79
C ALA A 2 -25.85 13.38 -20.74
N HIS A 3 -24.99 12.94 -19.83
CA HIS A 3 -25.40 12.05 -18.74
C HIS A 3 -25.99 12.88 -17.59
N PRO A 4 -26.94 12.32 -16.82
CA PRO A 4 -27.51 12.99 -15.65
C PRO A 4 -26.44 13.32 -14.61
N ARG A 5 -26.60 14.46 -13.93
CA ARG A 5 -25.69 14.89 -12.85
C ARG A 5 -25.58 13.86 -11.73
N SER A 6 -26.68 13.17 -11.41
CA SER A 6 -26.73 12.10 -10.41
C SER A 6 -25.77 10.94 -10.72
N VAL A 7 -25.57 10.60 -11.99
CA VAL A 7 -24.62 9.55 -12.41
C VAL A 7 -23.18 10.02 -12.21
N LYS A 8 -22.87 11.27 -12.56
CA LYS A 8 -21.54 11.87 -12.35
C LYS A 8 -21.20 11.94 -10.85
N ASP A 9 -22.17 12.30 -10.01
CA ASP A 9 -22.00 12.37 -8.56
C ASP A 9 -21.82 10.97 -7.92
N ALA A 10 -22.55 9.96 -8.40
CA ALA A 10 -22.41 8.58 -7.97
C ALA A 10 -21.01 8.02 -8.34
N VAL A 11 -20.58 8.22 -9.58
CA VAL A 11 -19.23 7.85 -10.04
C VAL A 11 -18.15 8.55 -9.23
N ARG A 12 -18.29 9.86 -8.97
CA ARG A 12 -17.36 10.63 -8.14
C ARG A 12 -17.22 10.03 -6.75
N ARG A 13 -18.34 9.78 -6.08
CA ARG A 13 -18.36 9.19 -4.74
C ARG A 13 -17.62 7.87 -4.76
N ASP A 14 -18.01 6.93 -5.61
CA ASP A 14 -17.44 5.58 -5.60
C ASP A 14 -15.95 5.58 -5.98
N TYR A 15 -15.53 6.47 -6.89
CA TYR A 15 -14.12 6.71 -7.21
C TYR A 15 -13.31 7.17 -5.98
N ILE A 16 -13.82 8.16 -5.25
CA ILE A 16 -13.14 8.75 -4.09
C ILE A 16 -13.21 7.82 -2.88
N THR A 17 -14.36 7.20 -2.63
CA THR A 17 -14.63 6.47 -1.40
C THR A 17 -14.19 5.03 -1.45
N GLN A 18 -14.45 4.33 -2.55
CA GLN A 18 -14.11 2.91 -2.71
C GLN A 18 -12.86 2.70 -3.55
N GLY A 19 -12.37 3.74 -4.23
CA GLY A 19 -11.16 3.64 -5.02
C GLY A 19 -11.30 2.72 -6.23
N ILE A 20 -12.49 2.61 -6.81
CA ILE A 20 -12.74 1.80 -7.99
C ILE A 20 -12.16 2.49 -9.23
N PRO A 21 -11.45 1.78 -10.13
CA PRO A 21 -10.85 2.38 -11.32
C PRO A 21 -11.91 2.70 -12.41
N PRO A 22 -11.65 3.68 -13.30
CA PRO A 22 -12.59 4.12 -14.34
C PRO A 22 -13.13 3.01 -15.27
N GLU A 23 -12.31 1.99 -15.54
CA GLU A 23 -12.62 0.85 -16.40
C GLU A 23 -13.74 -0.02 -15.81
N VAL A 24 -13.88 -0.02 -14.48
CA VAL A 24 -14.92 -0.74 -13.74
C VAL A 24 -16.09 0.19 -13.43
N LEU A 25 -15.83 1.44 -13.03
CA LEU A 25 -16.86 2.45 -12.75
C LEU A 25 -17.74 2.74 -13.95
N GLY A 26 -17.17 2.79 -15.15
CA GLY A 26 -17.91 3.04 -16.37
C GLY A 26 -19.07 2.04 -16.54
N PRO A 27 -18.77 0.75 -16.76
CA PRO A 27 -19.79 -0.29 -16.88
C PRO A 27 -20.74 -0.34 -15.68
N MET A 28 -20.21 -0.19 -14.45
CA MET A 28 -21.01 -0.23 -13.22
C MET A 28 -22.09 0.86 -13.15
N HIS A 29 -21.82 2.03 -13.74
CA HIS A 29 -22.75 3.16 -13.79
C HIS A 29 -23.39 3.37 -15.18
N GLY A 30 -23.25 2.40 -16.08
CA GLY A 30 -23.83 2.46 -17.43
C GLY A 30 -23.22 3.54 -18.34
N VAL A 31 -21.95 3.88 -18.14
CA VAL A 31 -21.22 4.88 -18.96
C VAL A 31 -19.89 4.33 -19.47
N SER A 32 -19.26 5.01 -20.43
CA SER A 32 -17.94 4.59 -20.89
C SER A 32 -16.85 5.01 -19.90
N ALA A 33 -15.78 4.20 -19.79
CA ALA A 33 -14.59 4.56 -19.01
C ALA A 33 -14.00 5.92 -19.45
N ALA A 34 -14.02 6.20 -20.75
CA ALA A 34 -13.63 7.49 -21.31
C ALA A 34 -14.46 8.67 -20.76
N SER A 35 -15.75 8.46 -20.48
CA SER A 35 -16.61 9.49 -19.86
C SER A 35 -16.19 9.75 -18.42
N VAL A 36 -15.85 8.71 -17.66
CA VAL A 36 -15.35 8.83 -16.28
C VAL A 36 -14.01 9.58 -16.23
N VAL A 37 -13.08 9.27 -17.14
CA VAL A 37 -11.79 9.97 -17.25
C VAL A 37 -12.01 11.44 -17.61
N ARG A 38 -12.90 11.73 -18.57
CA ARG A 38 -13.24 13.12 -18.94
C ARG A 38 -13.81 13.90 -17.75
N TRP A 39 -14.72 13.30 -16.98
CA TRP A 39 -15.30 13.92 -15.80
C TRP A 39 -14.29 14.22 -14.70
N ARG A 40 -13.34 13.32 -14.45
CA ARG A 40 -12.22 13.59 -13.53
C ARG A 40 -11.41 14.79 -13.97
N ARG A 41 -11.09 14.89 -15.27
CA ARG A 41 -10.33 16.01 -15.83
C ARG A 41 -11.11 17.32 -15.69
N GLU A 42 -12.37 17.35 -16.11
CA GLU A 42 -13.25 18.51 -15.96
C GLU A 42 -13.39 18.94 -14.50
N ALA A 43 -13.57 17.99 -13.57
CA ALA A 43 -13.71 18.28 -12.15
C ALA A 43 -12.42 18.92 -11.60
N ARG A 44 -11.25 18.37 -11.97
CA ARG A 44 -9.95 18.93 -11.62
C ARG A 44 -9.75 20.35 -12.15
N GLU A 45 -10.12 20.62 -13.40
CA GLU A 45 -10.07 21.96 -14.00
C GLU A 45 -10.98 22.95 -13.26
N ASN A 46 -12.09 22.48 -12.71
CA ASN A 46 -13.01 23.26 -11.87
C ASN A 46 -12.63 23.29 -10.38
N GLY A 47 -11.45 22.79 -10.00
CA GLY A 47 -10.94 22.79 -8.62
C GLY A 47 -11.39 21.62 -7.74
N ASP A 48 -12.23 20.72 -8.25
CA ASP A 48 -12.68 19.50 -7.57
C ASP A 48 -11.79 18.31 -7.97
N ASP A 49 -10.58 18.26 -7.40
CA ASP A 49 -9.62 17.18 -7.71
C ASP A 49 -9.98 15.88 -6.96
N TRP A 50 -10.58 14.93 -7.69
CA TRP A 50 -10.99 13.63 -7.15
C TRP A 50 -9.79 12.76 -6.77
N ASP A 51 -8.66 12.89 -7.46
CA ASP A 51 -7.46 12.11 -7.18
C ASP A 51 -6.85 12.57 -5.86
N LYS A 52 -6.79 13.90 -5.65
CA LYS A 52 -6.36 14.50 -4.39
C LYS A 52 -7.26 14.11 -3.22
N GLN A 53 -8.58 14.09 -3.43
CA GLN A 53 -9.53 13.66 -2.40
C GLN A 53 -9.44 12.17 -2.09
N ARG A 54 -9.29 11.32 -3.11
CA ARG A 54 -9.06 9.88 -2.93
C ARG A 54 -7.75 9.62 -2.18
N ALA A 55 -6.68 10.34 -2.53
CA ALA A 55 -5.39 10.25 -1.84
C ALA A 55 -5.49 10.73 -0.39
N ALA A 56 -6.10 11.90 -0.14
CA ALA A 56 -6.33 12.41 1.21
C ALA A 56 -7.18 11.44 2.04
N ARG A 57 -8.20 10.81 1.44
CA ARG A 57 -9.04 9.83 2.11
C ARG A 57 -8.25 8.58 2.49
N ARG A 58 -7.41 8.06 1.59
CA ARG A 58 -6.49 6.93 1.86
C ARG A 58 -5.50 7.25 2.97
N LEU A 59 -4.98 8.48 3.01
CA LEU A 59 -4.09 8.94 4.06
C LEU A 59 -4.82 9.09 5.41
N SER A 60 -6.06 9.60 5.39
CA SER A 60 -6.89 9.78 6.59
C SER A 60 -7.51 8.49 7.12
N SER A 61 -7.75 7.50 6.25
CA SER A 61 -8.31 6.21 6.63
C SER A 61 -7.26 5.26 7.19
N GLY A 62 -5.96 5.60 7.06
CA GLY A 62 -4.89 4.61 7.03
C GLY A 62 -5.10 3.67 5.85
N VAL A 63 -4.05 3.27 5.16
CA VAL A 63 -4.14 1.96 4.50
C VAL A 63 -4.00 0.96 5.65
N PRO A 64 -4.99 0.10 5.94
CA PRO A 64 -4.79 -0.92 6.95
C PRO A 64 -3.55 -1.71 6.54
N GLU A 65 -2.55 -1.80 7.42
CA GLU A 65 -1.35 -2.62 7.17
C GLU A 65 -1.73 -4.03 6.69
N ASP A 66 -2.90 -4.52 7.12
CA ASP A 66 -3.52 -5.77 6.69
C ASP A 66 -3.77 -5.86 5.17
N ILE A 67 -4.35 -4.83 4.52
CA ILE A 67 -4.61 -4.87 3.06
C ILE A 67 -3.30 -4.86 2.28
N THR A 68 -2.29 -4.12 2.76
CA THR A 68 -0.96 -4.11 2.15
C THR A 68 -0.29 -5.47 2.31
N ARG A 69 -0.39 -6.07 3.51
CA ARG A 69 0.15 -7.39 3.81
C ARG A 69 -0.53 -8.46 2.95
N ASP A 70 -1.85 -8.42 2.82
CA ASP A 70 -2.62 -9.34 2.00
C ASP A 70 -2.20 -9.25 0.52
N LEU A 71 -2.04 -8.04 -0.02
CA LEU A 71 -1.58 -7.83 -1.39
C LEU A 71 -0.14 -8.32 -1.62
N LEU A 72 0.73 -8.21 -0.60
CA LEU A 72 2.09 -8.74 -0.65
C LEU A 72 2.08 -10.27 -0.63
N LEU A 73 1.24 -10.87 0.21
CA LEU A 73 1.05 -12.32 0.26
C LEU A 73 0.49 -12.85 -1.07
N GLU A 74 -0.51 -12.18 -1.65
CA GLU A 74 -1.09 -12.50 -2.96
C GLU A 74 -0.02 -12.40 -4.08
N PHE A 75 0.82 -11.37 -4.05
CA PHE A 75 1.94 -11.25 -4.99
C PHE A 75 2.94 -12.40 -4.85
N LEU A 76 3.30 -12.78 -3.62
CA LEU A 76 4.23 -13.88 -3.37
C LEU A 76 3.66 -15.22 -3.87
N GLU A 77 2.38 -15.46 -3.67
CA GLU A 77 1.67 -16.64 -4.19
C GLU A 77 1.68 -16.68 -5.73
N HIS A 78 1.35 -15.56 -6.38
CA HIS A 78 1.44 -15.45 -7.84
C HIS A 78 2.87 -15.62 -8.36
N HIS A 79 3.87 -15.11 -7.65
CA HIS A 79 5.27 -15.27 -8.02
C HIS A 79 5.73 -16.73 -7.93
N GLN A 80 5.34 -17.44 -6.86
CA GLN A 80 5.59 -18.87 -6.73
C GLN A 80 4.93 -19.66 -7.85
N HIS A 81 3.67 -19.36 -8.16
CA HIS A 81 2.93 -20.01 -9.24
C HIS A 81 3.58 -19.78 -10.62
N ALA A 82 4.01 -18.54 -10.90
CA ALA A 82 4.69 -18.21 -12.15
C ALA A 82 6.06 -18.89 -12.27
N MET A 83 6.81 -18.99 -11.18
CA MET A 83 8.08 -19.72 -11.14
C MET A 83 7.90 -21.22 -11.40
N GLU A 84 6.83 -21.82 -10.87
CA GLU A 84 6.50 -23.22 -11.09
C GLU A 84 6.09 -23.48 -12.54
N GLN A 85 5.22 -22.65 -13.12
CA GLN A 85 4.88 -22.73 -14.54
C GLN A 85 6.10 -22.56 -15.45
N LEU A 86 7.01 -21.65 -15.09
CA LEU A 86 8.24 -21.44 -15.86
C LEU A 86 9.17 -22.67 -15.81
N ARG A 87 9.26 -23.35 -14.67
CA ARG A 87 10.00 -24.62 -14.52
C ARG A 87 9.36 -25.74 -15.35
N GLN A 88 8.05 -25.89 -15.28
CA GLN A 88 7.31 -26.87 -16.07
C GLN A 88 7.45 -26.62 -17.57
N ALA A 89 7.43 -25.36 -18.01
CA ALA A 89 7.66 -24.99 -19.41
C ALA A 89 9.09 -25.26 -19.88
N ARG A 90 10.08 -25.22 -18.98
CA ARG A 90 11.46 -25.64 -19.26
C ARG A 90 11.58 -27.16 -19.40
N GLU A 91 10.86 -27.91 -18.60
CA GLU A 91 10.86 -29.38 -18.64
C GLU A 91 10.07 -29.91 -19.86
N GLY A 92 9.03 -29.19 -20.28
CA GLY A 92 8.26 -29.41 -21.51
C GLY A 92 7.27 -30.59 -21.42
N THR A 93 6.01 -30.36 -21.78
CA THR A 93 4.97 -31.42 -21.80
C THR A 93 5.02 -32.33 -23.04
N ASP A 94 5.62 -31.86 -24.15
CA ASP A 94 5.65 -32.57 -25.45
C ASP A 94 7.07 -32.78 -26.01
N GLY A 95 8.09 -32.79 -25.14
CA GLY A 95 9.49 -33.05 -25.54
C GLY A 95 10.20 -31.91 -26.26
N LYS A 96 9.58 -30.73 -26.37
CA LYS A 96 10.25 -29.47 -26.75
C LYS A 96 10.42 -28.57 -25.52
N PRO A 97 11.57 -28.66 -24.83
CA PRO A 97 11.87 -27.74 -23.75
C PRO A 97 11.96 -26.31 -24.28
N MET A 98 11.54 -25.33 -23.48
CA MET A 98 11.71 -23.92 -23.78
C MET A 98 13.19 -23.61 -24.10
N PRO A 99 13.50 -22.80 -25.14
CA PRO A 99 14.85 -22.34 -25.40
C PRO A 99 15.46 -21.69 -24.16
N ALA A 100 16.74 -21.98 -23.91
CA ALA A 100 17.43 -21.50 -22.70
C ALA A 100 17.44 -19.96 -22.59
N GLU A 101 17.52 -19.26 -23.72
CA GLU A 101 17.46 -17.80 -23.78
C GLU A 101 16.09 -17.24 -23.37
N ASP A 102 15.01 -17.87 -23.84
CA ASP A 102 13.64 -17.48 -23.48
C ASP A 102 13.37 -17.73 -21.99
N TYR A 103 13.84 -18.87 -21.48
CA TYR A 103 13.75 -19.21 -20.06
C TYR A 103 14.51 -18.20 -19.19
N ALA A 104 15.75 -17.86 -19.56
CA ALA A 104 16.56 -16.87 -18.84
C ALA A 104 15.92 -15.47 -18.89
N SER A 105 15.35 -15.08 -20.03
CA SER A 105 14.65 -13.81 -20.21
C SER A 105 13.40 -13.69 -19.33
N LEU A 106 12.58 -14.75 -19.26
CA LEU A 106 11.39 -14.78 -18.41
C LEU A 106 11.75 -14.82 -16.93
N LEU A 107 12.78 -15.57 -16.55
CA LEU A 107 13.30 -15.60 -15.18
C LEU A 107 13.79 -14.22 -14.74
N ALA A 108 14.53 -13.51 -15.60
CA ALA A 108 15.01 -12.16 -15.30
C ALA A 108 13.85 -11.17 -15.09
N LYS A 109 12.77 -11.27 -15.88
CA LYS A 109 11.55 -10.44 -15.71
C LYS A 109 10.83 -10.73 -14.39
N LEU A 110 10.76 -11.99 -13.99
CA LEU A 110 10.20 -12.38 -12.69
C LEU A 110 11.03 -11.82 -11.54
N GLN A 111 12.36 -11.93 -11.61
CA GLN A 111 13.27 -11.37 -10.61
C GLN A 111 13.20 -9.84 -10.54
N ASP A 112 13.12 -9.15 -11.67
CA ASP A 112 12.94 -7.70 -11.73
C ASP A 112 11.60 -7.27 -11.09
N GLY A 113 10.51 -7.99 -11.38
CA GLY A 113 9.21 -7.77 -10.73
C GLY A 113 9.25 -7.97 -9.22
N PHE A 114 9.91 -9.03 -8.75
CA PHE A 114 10.12 -9.30 -7.33
C PHE A 114 10.93 -8.19 -6.64
N ASN A 115 12.04 -7.76 -7.24
CA ASN A 115 12.88 -6.69 -6.70
C ASN A 115 12.13 -5.34 -6.63
N LYS A 116 11.32 -5.03 -7.65
CA LYS A 116 10.46 -3.84 -7.64
C LYS A 116 9.40 -3.90 -6.55
N MET A 117 8.78 -5.07 -6.36
CA MET A 117 7.83 -5.29 -5.27
C MET A 117 8.51 -5.09 -3.91
N MET A 118 9.69 -5.68 -3.67
CA MET A 118 10.44 -5.51 -2.43
C MET A 118 10.89 -4.06 -2.17
N ALA A 119 11.24 -3.33 -3.23
CA ALA A 119 11.57 -1.91 -3.13
C ALA A 119 10.32 -1.04 -2.84
N ALA A 120 9.17 -1.41 -3.39
CA ALA A 120 7.90 -0.76 -3.12
C ALA A 120 7.36 -1.12 -1.72
N SER A 121 7.52 -2.36 -1.28
CA SER A 121 7.08 -2.84 0.04
C SER A 121 7.81 -2.07 1.14
N ARG A 122 9.12 -1.83 1.02
CA ARG A 122 9.88 -0.97 1.95
C ARG A 122 9.38 0.48 2.06
N ARG A 123 8.62 0.97 1.06
CA ARG A 123 8.04 2.33 1.04
C ARG A 123 6.59 2.36 1.51
N ILE A 124 5.91 1.21 1.55
CA ILE A 124 4.46 1.07 1.80
C ILE A 124 4.19 0.35 3.13
N LEU A 125 5.05 -0.60 3.50
CA LEU A 125 5.27 -1.06 4.86
C LEU A 125 6.41 -0.21 5.41
N PRO A 126 6.14 0.84 6.19
CA PRO A 126 7.14 1.27 7.15
C PRO A 126 7.45 0.03 7.99
N GLU A 127 8.68 -0.47 8.00
CA GLU A 127 9.16 -1.26 9.14
C GLU A 127 9.27 -0.31 10.34
N THR A 128 8.13 0.16 10.80
CA THR A 128 8.00 0.79 12.09
C THR A 128 6.91 -0.01 12.75
N ASP A 129 7.35 -1.15 13.28
CA ASP A 129 6.68 -1.77 14.41
C ASP A 129 6.29 -0.61 15.31
N ARG A 130 4.99 -0.36 15.48
CA ARG A 130 4.53 0.85 16.18
C ARG A 130 5.12 0.90 17.59
N LEU A 131 5.44 -0.29 18.12
CA LEU A 131 6.25 -0.51 19.30
C LEU A 131 7.66 0.09 19.22
N ILE A 132 8.39 -0.12 18.12
CA ILE A 132 9.73 0.45 17.88
C ILE A 132 9.67 1.98 17.81
N VAL A 133 8.67 2.56 17.14
CA VAL A 133 8.49 4.03 17.13
C VAL A 133 8.18 4.55 18.52
N ALA A 134 7.25 3.90 19.22
CA ALA A 134 6.86 4.30 20.56
C ALA A 134 8.03 4.18 21.54
N ALA A 135 8.84 3.12 21.43
CA ALA A 135 10.08 2.96 22.19
C ALA A 135 11.09 4.07 21.86
N GLY A 136 11.31 4.39 20.58
CA GLY A 136 12.19 5.48 20.17
C GLY A 136 11.77 6.85 20.72
N VAL A 137 10.47 7.16 20.75
CA VAL A 137 9.95 8.40 21.35
C VAL A 137 10.21 8.45 22.86
N VAL A 138 10.11 7.32 23.56
CA VAL A 138 10.41 7.22 24.99
C VAL A 138 11.91 7.41 25.26
N GLU A 139 12.77 6.86 24.41
CA GLU A 139 14.22 7.05 24.47
C GLU A 139 14.61 8.51 24.20
N ASP A 140 14.03 9.15 23.18
CA ASP A 140 14.25 10.57 22.88
C ASP A 140 13.82 11.47 24.04
N PHE A 141 12.71 11.13 24.70
CA PHE A 141 12.26 11.88 25.86
C PHE A 141 13.20 11.71 27.07
N ALA A 142 13.71 10.50 27.28
CA ALA A 142 14.76 10.26 28.28
C ALA A 142 16.02 11.08 27.97
N ALA A 143 16.47 11.10 26.71
CA ALA A 143 17.61 11.92 26.29
C ALA A 143 17.38 13.41 26.55
N PHE A 144 16.20 13.94 26.19
CA PHE A 144 15.80 15.31 26.46
C PHE A 144 15.82 15.66 27.96
N LEU A 145 15.27 14.78 28.81
CA LEU A 145 15.29 14.98 30.27
C LEU A 145 16.72 14.96 30.80
N SER A 146 17.56 14.05 30.32
CA SER A 146 18.98 13.97 30.70
C SER A 146 19.72 15.27 30.42
N GLU A 147 19.48 15.87 29.25
CA GLU A 147 20.17 17.09 28.82
C GLU A 147 19.59 18.38 29.40
N LYS A 148 18.26 18.48 29.52
CA LYS A 148 17.57 19.75 29.82
C LYS A 148 16.96 19.80 31.20
N HIS A 149 16.60 18.64 31.77
CA HIS A 149 15.89 18.53 33.04
C HIS A 149 16.40 17.35 33.90
N PRO A 150 17.72 17.28 34.21
CA PRO A 150 18.31 16.11 34.85
C PRO A 150 17.71 15.78 36.22
N ALA A 151 17.17 16.78 36.92
CA ALA A 151 16.46 16.61 38.19
C ALA A 151 15.19 15.73 38.07
N LEU A 152 14.60 15.61 36.88
CA LEU A 152 13.41 14.77 36.63
C LEU A 152 13.77 13.34 36.23
N MET A 153 15.05 13.05 35.95
CA MET A 153 15.48 11.74 35.42
C MET A 153 15.20 10.59 36.40
N ALA A 154 15.48 10.79 37.69
CA ALA A 154 15.25 9.76 38.70
C ALA A 154 13.76 9.37 38.76
N GLY A 155 12.86 10.35 38.89
CA GLY A 155 11.43 10.09 38.91
C GLY A 155 10.88 9.56 37.59
N PHE A 156 11.49 9.92 36.46
CA PHE A 156 11.14 9.35 35.15
C PHE A 156 11.47 7.86 35.06
N LEU A 157 12.66 7.45 35.50
CA LEU A 157 13.07 6.04 35.53
C LEU A 157 12.22 5.21 36.49
N ASP A 158 11.76 5.79 37.59
CA ASP A 158 10.90 5.11 38.57
C ASP A 158 9.54 4.69 37.97
N VAL A 159 8.97 5.48 37.06
CA VAL A 159 7.66 5.21 36.44
C VAL A 159 7.75 4.54 35.07
N LEU A 160 8.95 4.50 34.47
CA LEU A 160 9.18 3.98 33.13
C LEU A 160 8.72 2.52 32.95
N PRO A 161 8.94 1.57 33.89
CA PRO A 161 8.49 0.20 33.74
C PRO A 161 6.96 0.05 33.65
N GLU A 162 6.21 0.84 34.43
CA GLU A 162 4.73 0.85 34.37
C GLU A 162 4.24 1.45 33.05
N PHE A 163 4.91 2.50 32.57
CA PHE A 163 4.59 3.11 31.29
C PHE A 163 4.91 2.18 30.10
N GLN A 164 6.01 1.42 30.17
CA GLN A 164 6.37 0.44 29.14
C GLN A 164 5.27 -0.62 28.94
N GLN A 165 4.63 -1.10 30.01
CA GLN A 165 3.50 -2.02 29.89
C GLN A 165 2.29 -1.42 29.15
N ILE A 166 2.07 -0.11 29.30
CA ILE A 166 1.02 0.62 28.57
C ILE A 166 1.39 0.71 27.09
N VAL A 167 2.67 0.94 26.78
CA VAL A 167 3.20 1.01 25.41
C VAL A 167 3.10 -0.35 24.72
N GLU A 168 3.57 -1.42 25.36
CA GLU A 168 3.48 -2.80 24.86
C GLU A 168 2.02 -3.21 24.61
N LYS A 169 1.10 -2.91 25.53
CA LYS A 169 -0.33 -3.22 25.35
C LYS A 169 -1.00 -2.45 24.20
N LYS A 170 -0.51 -1.25 23.88
CA LYS A 170 -1.11 -0.38 22.85
C LYS A 170 -0.48 -0.52 21.48
N TYR A 171 0.80 -0.89 21.43
CA TYR A 171 1.61 -0.80 20.21
C TYR A 171 2.41 -2.06 19.88
N GLY A 172 2.54 -3.01 20.81
CA GLY A 172 3.03 -4.37 20.56
C GLY A 172 1.90 -5.31 20.14
#